data_AF-A0A1Z7M1X2-F1
#
_entry.id   AF-A0A1Z7M1X2-F1
#
_cell.length_a   1.000
_cell.length_b   1.000
_cell.length_c   1.000
_cell.angle_alpha   90.00
_cell.angle_beta   90.00
_cell.angle_gamma   90.00
#
_symmetry.space_group_name_H-M   'P 1'
#
loop_
_entity.id
_entity.type
_entity.pdbx_description
1 polymer ?
#
loop_
_entity_poly.entity_id
_entity_poly.type
_entity_poly.pdbx_seq_one_letter_code
_entity_poly.pdbx_strand_id
1 'polypeptide(L)'
;MRKVMKEHRKRSNVKEERKRQLFIRIGLTVLILLVLAGAGGFLYTFTHPLKLKGGVIEHEMGEAFDPMDQIKKVWFGKPEEVSVKSSVDISKEGDYPIVYTWRNHSEKAVVKVRDTTPPDLEVKDYTTDMTEEIKPEMFVEKTEDLSDVTVRFAEEGSWNEEGNYTVEILAEDASGNQTVKDAVLTRKKDTQKPEIQGVQDLTVKQGKVLDFSQGVTVTDDMDPSPSLEIHSENVDLAVPGSYQAVYTAKDRSGNQEEIVQNITVEANPEWDEKIVYLTFDDGPSDNTKKILDILEQYKVKGTFFVTGNNQKKNDLIRLAYEKGHSIGLHTYTHDYASVYASEENYFKDLQEISDMVENVTGEKSCLIRFPGGSSNTISKKYVPGLMTRLTKAVQEKGYQYFDWNCDSTDASGNNVPEEKLVAEATSSCAKHINILMHDTDAKDTTVKALPKIIEHYRKLGYAFKGLTIDSYAPHHHVNN
;
A
#
# COMPACT_ATOMS: atom_id res chain seq x y z
N MET A 1 80.71 101.97 6.52
CA MET A 1 80.52 100.61 5.95
C MET A 1 80.21 99.49 6.97
N ARG A 2 80.66 99.51 8.24
CA ARG A 2 80.37 98.42 9.21
C ARG A 2 78.93 98.35 9.78
N LYS A 3 78.09 99.37 9.60
CA LYS A 3 76.71 99.41 10.15
C LYS A 3 75.67 98.73 9.23
N VAL A 4 75.84 98.85 7.91
CA VAL A 4 74.89 98.35 6.89
C VAL A 4 74.98 96.84 6.68
N MET A 5 76.19 96.25 6.72
CA MET A 5 76.37 94.79 6.64
C MET A 5 75.79 94.04 7.86
N LYS A 6 75.76 94.67 9.05
CA LYS A 6 75.15 94.08 10.25
C LYS A 6 73.62 94.02 10.12
N GLU A 7 72.99 95.02 9.53
CA GLU A 7 71.54 95.05 9.29
C GLU A 7 71.09 94.08 8.19
N HIS A 8 71.87 93.90 7.13
CA HIS A 8 71.52 92.95 6.06
C HIS A 8 71.64 91.49 6.52
N ARG A 9 72.67 91.14 7.30
CA ARG A 9 72.79 89.81 7.93
C ARG A 9 71.69 89.56 8.97
N LYS A 10 71.26 90.60 9.70
CA LYS A 10 70.08 90.54 10.60
C LYS A 10 68.79 90.30 9.81
N ARG A 11 68.55 91.02 8.70
CA ARG A 11 67.33 90.86 7.88
C ARG A 11 67.27 89.52 7.15
N SER A 12 68.40 88.98 6.72
CA SER A 12 68.54 87.61 6.16
C SER A 12 68.17 86.55 7.18
N ASN A 13 68.80 86.58 8.37
CA ASN A 13 68.49 85.65 9.46
C ASN A 13 67.03 85.74 9.91
N VAL A 14 66.43 86.94 9.93
CA VAL A 14 65.00 87.12 10.27
C VAL A 14 64.07 86.54 9.19
N LYS A 15 64.44 86.59 7.91
CA LYS A 15 63.65 85.96 6.81
C LYS A 15 63.74 84.44 6.85
N GLU A 16 64.93 83.90 7.14
CA GLU A 16 65.18 82.47 7.30
C GLU A 16 64.51 81.92 8.57
N GLU A 17 64.57 82.65 9.68
CA GLU A 17 63.79 82.36 10.89
C GLU A 17 62.29 82.41 10.65
N ARG A 18 61.78 83.39 9.89
CA ARG A 18 60.34 83.45 9.54
C ARG A 18 59.90 82.29 8.67
N LYS A 19 60.72 81.86 7.70
CA LYS A 19 60.45 80.65 6.90
C LYS A 19 60.50 79.39 7.77
N ARG A 20 61.51 79.24 8.62
CA ARG A 20 61.63 78.12 9.58
C ARG A 20 60.45 78.09 10.56
N GLN A 21 60.03 79.23 11.10
CA GLN A 21 58.85 79.38 11.96
C GLN A 21 57.55 79.04 11.21
N LEU A 22 57.43 79.41 9.93
CA LEU A 22 56.28 79.05 9.09
C LEU A 22 56.22 77.54 8.81
N PHE A 23 57.34 76.91 8.47
CA PHE A 23 57.42 75.45 8.30
C PHE A 23 57.14 74.69 9.60
N ILE A 24 57.64 75.19 10.75
CA ILE A 24 57.29 74.63 12.06
C ILE A 24 55.78 74.76 12.32
N ARG A 25 55.16 75.91 12.02
CA ARG A 25 53.71 76.10 12.19
C ARG A 25 52.89 75.18 11.29
N ILE A 26 53.23 75.06 10.00
CA ILE A 26 52.56 74.16 9.06
C ILE A 26 52.72 72.70 9.50
N GLY A 27 53.93 72.29 9.88
CA GLY A 27 54.18 70.95 10.41
C GLY A 27 53.39 70.68 11.68
N LEU A 28 53.27 71.65 12.59
CA LEU A 28 52.45 71.55 13.79
C LEU A 28 50.95 71.43 13.45
N THR A 29 50.45 72.20 12.48
CA THR A 29 49.04 72.13 12.05
C THR A 29 48.72 70.80 11.39
N VAL A 30 49.59 70.27 10.52
CA VAL A 30 49.43 68.95 9.92
C VAL A 30 49.47 67.86 11.00
N LEU A 31 50.40 67.95 11.96
CA LEU A 31 50.47 67.04 13.09
C LEU A 31 49.19 67.08 13.94
N ILE A 32 48.65 68.28 14.23
CA ILE A 32 47.39 68.44 14.97
C ILE A 32 46.22 67.82 14.19
N LEU A 33 46.13 68.03 12.87
CA LEU A 33 45.10 67.43 12.04
C LEU A 33 45.20 65.89 12.01
N LEU A 34 46.41 65.34 11.97
CA LEU A 34 46.64 63.89 12.05
C LEU A 34 46.28 63.33 13.43
N VAL A 35 46.61 64.06 14.51
CA VAL A 35 46.23 63.67 15.88
C VAL A 35 44.71 63.76 16.05
N LEU A 36 44.04 64.78 15.50
CA LEU A 36 42.58 64.90 15.54
C LEU A 36 41.89 63.83 14.68
N ALA A 37 42.43 63.50 13.50
CA ALA A 37 41.93 62.41 12.67
C ALA A 37 42.15 61.05 13.34
N GLY A 38 43.31 60.84 13.96
CA GLY A 38 43.61 59.64 14.74
C GLY A 38 42.73 59.52 15.99
N ALA A 39 42.51 60.62 16.71
CA ALA A 39 41.61 60.68 17.86
C ALA A 39 40.14 60.45 17.45
N GLY A 40 39.72 61.00 16.31
CA GLY A 40 38.39 60.77 15.74
C GLY A 40 38.20 59.32 15.30
N GLY A 41 39.19 58.73 14.63
CA GLY A 41 39.19 57.31 14.27
C GLY A 41 39.18 56.40 15.50
N PHE A 42 39.99 56.71 16.51
CA PHE A 42 40.01 55.99 17.78
C PHE A 42 38.65 56.09 18.49
N LEU A 43 38.08 57.29 18.61
CA LEU A 43 36.76 57.53 19.20
C LEU A 43 35.65 56.77 18.45
N TYR A 44 35.72 56.73 17.12
CA TYR A 44 34.79 55.95 16.31
C TYR A 44 34.91 54.46 16.60
N THR A 45 36.12 53.89 16.59
CA THR A 45 36.33 52.46 16.92
C THR A 45 36.03 52.12 18.38
N PHE A 46 36.08 53.10 19.28
CA PHE A 46 35.74 52.93 20.68
C PHE A 46 34.22 52.95 20.90
N THR A 47 33.49 53.76 20.14
CA THR A 47 32.02 53.87 20.21
C THR A 47 31.29 52.84 19.35
N HIS A 48 31.95 52.30 18.33
CA HIS A 48 31.45 51.25 17.43
C HIS A 48 32.48 50.10 17.37
N PRO A 49 32.71 49.36 18.46
CA PRO A 49 33.77 48.37 18.52
C PRO A 49 33.50 47.08 17.74
N LEU A 50 32.24 46.86 17.33
CA LEU A 50 31.80 45.71 16.55
C LEU A 50 31.35 46.17 15.17
N LYS A 51 31.83 45.52 14.11
CA LYS A 51 31.44 45.80 12.74
C LYS A 51 31.08 44.50 12.01
N LEU A 52 29.85 44.45 11.51
CA LEU A 52 29.37 43.34 10.67
C LEU A 52 29.77 43.54 9.20
N LYS A 53 29.73 42.46 8.41
CA LYS A 53 29.90 42.50 6.95
C LYS A 53 28.76 43.28 6.28
N GLY A 54 27.53 43.13 6.79
CA GLY A 54 26.32 43.82 6.34
C GLY A 54 25.18 43.68 7.35
N GLY A 55 24.06 44.35 7.07
CA GLY A 55 22.83 44.27 7.89
C GLY A 55 21.77 43.30 7.37
N VAL A 56 21.92 42.82 6.13
CA VAL A 56 21.07 41.81 5.50
C VAL A 56 21.98 40.72 4.96
N ILE A 57 21.63 39.47 5.24
CA ILE A 57 22.36 38.27 4.84
C ILE A 57 21.36 37.41 4.07
N GLU A 58 21.55 37.27 2.77
CA GLU A 58 20.79 36.28 1.98
C GLU A 58 21.42 34.91 2.24
N HIS A 59 20.61 33.90 2.54
CA HIS A 59 21.06 32.55 2.89
C HIS A 59 20.17 31.50 2.23
N GLU A 60 20.78 30.47 1.66
CA GLU A 60 20.07 29.39 0.98
C GLU A 60 19.40 28.44 1.99
N MET A 61 18.17 28.05 1.71
CA MET A 61 17.43 27.12 2.54
C MET A 61 18.14 25.76 2.60
N GLY A 62 18.18 25.14 3.79
CA GLY A 62 18.83 23.84 4.02
C GLY A 62 20.35 23.88 4.14
N GLU A 63 21.04 24.93 3.67
CA GLU A 63 22.49 25.07 3.81
C GLU A 63 22.91 25.45 5.24
N ALA A 64 24.09 24.96 5.66
CA ALA A 64 24.63 25.28 6.97
C ALA A 64 24.95 26.78 7.12
N PHE A 65 24.44 27.39 8.19
CA PHE A 65 24.65 28.82 8.49
C PHE A 65 25.49 29.01 9.76
N ASP A 66 26.63 29.71 9.64
CA ASP A 66 27.39 30.20 10.79
C ASP A 66 27.25 31.73 10.94
N PRO A 67 26.59 32.24 12.00
CA PRO A 67 26.48 33.67 12.22
C PRO A 67 27.83 34.35 12.49
N MET A 68 28.84 33.63 13.00
CA MET A 68 30.14 34.23 13.29
C MET A 68 30.86 34.71 12.04
N ASP A 69 30.59 34.09 10.88
CA ASP A 69 31.14 34.51 9.59
C ASP A 69 30.74 35.95 9.20
N GLN A 70 29.71 36.50 9.83
CA GLN A 70 29.21 37.84 9.52
C GLN A 70 29.97 38.95 10.26
N ILE A 71 30.85 38.60 11.20
CA ILE A 71 31.68 39.56 11.92
C ILE A 71 32.85 40.00 11.02
N LYS A 72 32.82 41.26 10.55
CA LYS A 72 33.90 41.83 9.74
C LYS A 72 35.09 42.26 10.60
N LYS A 73 34.83 42.87 11.75
CA LYS A 73 35.87 43.33 12.66
C LYS A 73 35.35 43.50 14.08
N VAL A 74 36.17 43.07 15.05
CA VAL A 74 36.06 43.47 16.46
C VAL A 74 37.31 44.27 16.80
N TRP A 75 37.16 45.52 17.22
CA TRP A 75 38.26 46.33 17.70
C TRP A 75 38.46 46.08 19.20
N PHE A 76 39.72 45.86 19.61
CA PHE A 76 40.10 45.61 21.02
C PHE A 76 39.52 44.32 21.63
N GLY A 77 39.21 43.34 20.79
CA GLY A 77 38.73 42.00 21.17
C GLY A 77 38.92 41.01 20.02
N LYS A 78 38.35 39.81 20.18
CA LYS A 78 38.33 38.78 19.14
C LYS A 78 36.89 38.40 18.75
N PRO A 79 36.64 37.91 17.53
CA PRO A 79 35.31 37.50 17.09
C PRO A 79 34.64 36.46 18.01
N GLU A 80 35.41 35.55 18.60
CA GLU A 80 34.88 34.47 19.46
C GLU A 80 34.33 34.98 20.80
N GLU A 81 34.62 36.25 21.15
CA GLU A 81 34.08 36.91 22.35
C GLU A 81 32.70 37.54 22.12
N VAL A 82 32.21 37.54 20.88
CA VAL A 82 30.90 38.10 20.52
C VAL A 82 29.81 37.11 20.89
N SER A 83 28.82 37.55 21.65
CA SER A 83 27.63 36.76 21.95
C SER A 83 26.59 36.98 20.86
N VAL A 84 26.17 35.90 20.20
CA VAL A 84 25.11 35.92 19.19
C VAL A 84 23.81 35.44 19.81
N LYS A 85 22.74 36.24 19.67
CA LYS A 85 21.37 35.81 19.91
C LYS A 85 20.66 35.68 18.58
N SER A 86 20.40 34.44 18.17
CA SER A 86 19.74 34.09 16.91
C SER A 86 18.75 32.95 17.12
N SER A 87 17.66 32.97 16.34
CA SER A 87 16.72 31.86 16.17
C SER A 87 16.48 31.63 14.67
N VAL A 88 17.58 31.60 13.89
CA VAL A 88 17.50 31.34 12.45
C VAL A 88 17.17 29.87 12.27
N ASP A 89 16.04 29.60 11.61
CA ASP A 89 15.69 28.27 11.16
C ASP A 89 16.05 28.17 9.68
N ILE A 90 17.15 27.48 9.37
CA ILE A 90 17.63 27.32 7.99
C ILE A 90 16.75 26.37 7.17
N SER A 91 15.86 25.60 7.82
CA SER A 91 14.94 24.69 7.13
C SER A 91 13.63 25.34 6.71
N LYS A 92 13.46 26.63 7.00
CA LYS A 92 12.21 27.35 6.77
C LYS A 92 12.47 28.74 6.23
N GLU A 93 11.82 29.08 5.12
CA GLU A 93 11.88 30.43 4.59
C GLU A 93 11.41 31.48 5.60
N GLY A 94 12.12 32.61 5.63
CA GLY A 94 11.77 33.71 6.53
C GLY A 94 12.89 34.73 6.73
N ASP A 95 12.53 35.79 7.44
CA ASP A 95 13.44 36.87 7.82
C ASP A 95 13.73 36.77 9.32
N TYR A 96 14.93 36.33 9.65
CA TYR A 96 15.34 36.00 11.00
C TYR A 96 16.28 37.07 11.56
N PRO A 97 15.86 37.84 12.57
CA PRO A 97 16.71 38.84 13.18
C PRO A 97 17.82 38.18 14.01
N ILE A 98 19.04 38.68 13.85
CA ILE A 98 20.21 38.31 14.67
C ILE A 98 20.72 39.54 15.39
N VAL A 99 21.06 39.36 16.67
CA VAL A 99 21.70 40.40 17.49
C VAL A 99 23.07 39.91 17.93
N TYR A 100 24.10 40.66 17.54
CA TYR A 100 25.49 40.45 17.94
C TYR A 100 25.81 41.40 19.09
N THR A 101 26.22 40.86 20.23
CA THR A 101 26.50 41.64 21.44
C THR A 101 27.96 41.46 21.85
N TRP A 102 28.68 42.56 22.01
CA TRP A 102 30.02 42.54 22.59
C TRP A 102 30.15 43.68 23.61
N ARG A 103 30.44 43.32 24.87
CA ARG A 103 30.36 44.22 26.03
C ARG A 103 28.99 44.90 26.11
N ASN A 104 28.95 46.23 26.05
CA ASN A 104 27.71 47.03 26.13
C ASN A 104 27.23 47.52 24.75
N HIS A 105 27.77 46.98 23.66
CA HIS A 105 27.41 47.35 22.30
C HIS A 105 26.67 46.20 21.60
N SER A 106 25.67 46.54 20.80
CA SER A 106 24.89 45.60 20.02
C SER A 106 24.78 46.05 18.57
N GLU A 107 25.03 45.13 17.65
CA GLU A 107 24.76 45.29 16.22
C GLU A 107 23.67 44.31 15.79
N LYS A 108 22.84 44.71 14.82
CA LYS A 108 21.73 43.90 14.31
C LYS A 108 21.95 43.54 12.86
N ALA A 109 21.56 42.32 12.50
CA ALA A 109 21.42 41.87 11.12
C ALA A 109 20.11 41.08 10.96
N VAL A 110 19.70 40.87 9.73
CA VAL A 110 18.59 39.97 9.37
C VAL A 110 19.13 38.93 8.39
N VAL A 111 18.90 37.66 8.69
CA VAL A 111 19.13 36.56 7.74
C VAL A 111 17.84 36.29 7.02
N LYS A 112 17.86 36.43 5.70
CA LYS A 112 16.76 36.07 4.83
C LYS A 112 17.05 34.69 4.27
N VAL A 113 16.37 33.69 4.84
CA VAL A 113 16.40 32.33 4.31
C VAL A 113 15.42 32.27 3.15
N ARG A 114 15.90 31.89 1.98
CA ARG A 114 15.13 31.72 0.75
C ARG A 114 15.56 30.42 0.09
N ASP A 115 14.63 29.76 -0.56
CA ASP A 115 14.94 28.70 -1.51
C ASP A 115 15.24 29.34 -2.86
N THR A 116 16.48 29.19 -3.35
CA THR A 116 16.89 29.71 -4.66
C THR A 116 17.39 28.59 -5.57
N THR A 117 17.28 27.34 -5.13
CA THR A 117 17.76 26.17 -5.84
C THR A 117 16.61 25.57 -6.65
N PRO A 118 16.74 25.44 -7.98
CA PRO A 118 15.72 24.77 -8.78
C PRO A 118 15.58 23.28 -8.46
N PRO A 119 14.38 22.71 -8.66
CA PRO A 119 14.13 21.28 -8.42
C PRO A 119 14.95 20.42 -9.37
N ASP A 120 15.43 19.27 -8.90
CA ASP A 120 16.02 18.25 -9.77
C ASP A 120 14.92 17.50 -10.53
N LEU A 121 15.12 17.32 -11.84
CA LEU A 121 14.14 16.74 -12.75
C LEU A 121 14.83 15.72 -13.67
N GLU A 122 14.42 14.46 -13.54
CA GLU A 122 14.77 13.37 -14.45
C GLU A 122 13.53 13.02 -15.30
N VAL A 123 13.72 13.00 -16.62
CA VAL A 123 12.66 12.71 -17.59
C VAL A 123 12.98 11.45 -18.39
N LYS A 124 11.92 10.80 -18.87
CA LYS A 124 11.95 9.64 -19.76
C LYS A 124 11.13 9.91 -21.02
N ASP A 125 11.53 9.26 -22.10
CA ASP A 125 10.75 9.22 -23.33
C ASP A 125 9.45 8.42 -23.12
N TYR A 126 8.40 8.79 -23.84
CA TYR A 126 7.09 8.16 -23.73
C TYR A 126 6.54 7.80 -25.11
N THR A 127 6.05 6.58 -25.26
CA THR A 127 5.39 6.10 -26.48
C THR A 127 3.96 5.72 -26.14
N THR A 128 3.00 6.18 -26.95
CA THR A 128 1.59 5.84 -26.77
C THR A 128 0.82 5.88 -28.08
N ASP A 129 -0.38 5.32 -28.05
CA ASP A 129 -1.36 5.31 -29.13
C ASP A 129 -1.91 6.71 -29.45
N MET A 130 -2.89 6.80 -30.35
CA MET A 130 -3.48 8.07 -30.79
C MET A 130 -4.66 8.57 -29.92
N THR A 131 -5.09 7.78 -28.95
CA THR A 131 -6.27 8.01 -28.12
C THR A 131 -5.92 8.52 -26.72
N GLU A 132 -4.76 8.16 -26.19
CA GLU A 132 -4.32 8.60 -24.87
C GLU A 132 -4.13 10.12 -24.78
N GLU A 133 -4.68 10.70 -23.72
CA GLU A 133 -4.46 12.09 -23.35
C GLU A 133 -3.04 12.27 -22.79
N ILE A 134 -2.24 13.10 -23.44
CA ILE A 134 -0.85 13.31 -23.06
C ILE A 134 -0.75 14.25 -21.86
N LYS A 135 -0.06 13.81 -20.80
CA LYS A 135 0.14 14.56 -19.57
C LYS A 135 1.62 14.64 -19.21
N PRO A 136 2.08 15.73 -18.57
CA PRO A 136 3.50 15.94 -18.31
C PRO A 136 4.08 14.87 -17.37
N GLU A 137 3.27 14.33 -16.45
CA GLU A 137 3.70 13.30 -15.50
C GLU A 137 4.11 11.99 -16.19
N MET A 138 3.63 11.73 -17.42
CA MET A 138 4.01 10.55 -18.21
C MET A 138 5.50 10.52 -18.55
N PHE A 139 6.12 11.70 -18.61
CA PHE A 139 7.54 11.90 -18.96
C PHE A 139 8.42 12.04 -17.73
N VAL A 140 7.87 12.10 -16.52
CA VAL A 140 8.67 12.26 -15.30
C VAL A 140 9.13 10.89 -14.83
N GLU A 141 10.43 10.71 -14.70
CA GLU A 141 11.01 9.54 -14.03
C GLU A 141 11.19 9.83 -12.54
N LYS A 142 11.66 11.04 -12.21
CA LYS A 142 11.92 11.46 -10.83
C LYS A 142 11.94 12.99 -10.71
N THR A 143 11.48 13.49 -9.56
CA THR A 143 11.64 14.89 -9.14
C THR A 143 12.07 14.96 -7.68
N GLU A 144 13.06 15.80 -7.36
CA GLU A 144 13.52 16.01 -5.98
C GLU A 144 13.75 17.50 -5.71
N ASP A 145 13.23 17.98 -4.57
CA ASP A 145 13.44 19.34 -4.08
C ASP A 145 13.19 19.40 -2.56
N LEU A 146 13.59 20.49 -1.91
CA LEU A 146 13.27 20.73 -0.49
C LEU A 146 11.80 21.11 -0.29
N SER A 147 11.16 21.64 -1.32
CA SER A 147 9.76 22.05 -1.35
C SER A 147 8.92 21.20 -2.32
N ASP A 148 7.61 21.42 -2.33
CA ASP A 148 6.71 20.69 -3.22
C ASP A 148 6.95 21.10 -4.68
N VAL A 149 7.08 20.12 -5.56
CA VAL A 149 7.31 20.33 -7.01
C VAL A 149 6.03 20.13 -7.80
N THR A 150 5.73 21.08 -8.68
CA THR A 150 4.67 20.97 -9.69
C THR A 150 5.28 20.78 -11.07
N VAL A 151 4.65 19.97 -11.92
CA VAL A 151 5.14 19.69 -13.26
C VAL A 151 4.10 20.08 -14.30
N ARG A 152 4.53 20.72 -15.39
CA ARG A 152 3.70 21.11 -16.52
C ARG A 152 4.49 21.09 -17.81
N PHE A 153 3.80 21.17 -18.95
CA PHE A 153 4.49 21.49 -20.21
C PHE A 153 4.96 22.94 -20.18
N ALA A 154 6.17 23.21 -20.68
CA ALA A 154 6.68 24.57 -20.82
C ALA A 154 5.85 25.35 -21.84
N GLU A 155 5.48 24.69 -22.94
CA GLU A 155 4.55 25.19 -23.96
C GLU A 155 3.51 24.12 -24.31
N GLU A 156 2.27 24.56 -24.56
CA GLU A 156 1.18 23.68 -24.99
C GLU A 156 1.44 23.17 -26.42
N GLY A 157 1.47 21.85 -26.58
CA GLY A 157 1.68 21.18 -27.86
C GLY A 157 0.39 20.68 -28.50
N SER A 158 0.45 20.40 -29.81
CA SER A 158 -0.58 19.64 -30.53
C SER A 158 0.03 18.34 -31.06
N TRP A 159 -0.35 17.20 -30.45
CA TRP A 159 0.22 15.88 -30.72
C TRP A 159 -0.83 14.90 -31.28
N ASN A 160 -1.66 15.41 -32.19
CA ASN A 160 -2.82 14.70 -32.74
C ASN A 160 -2.48 13.86 -33.99
N GLU A 161 -1.23 13.87 -34.44
CA GLU A 161 -0.76 13.10 -35.60
C GLU A 161 0.33 12.10 -35.17
N GLU A 162 0.59 11.10 -36.01
CA GLU A 162 1.68 10.15 -35.77
C GLU A 162 3.03 10.86 -35.97
N GLY A 163 3.97 10.60 -35.07
CA GLY A 163 5.29 11.21 -35.14
C GLY A 163 6.04 11.23 -33.81
N ASN A 164 7.25 11.78 -33.88
CA ASN A 164 8.07 12.04 -32.70
C ASN A 164 8.07 13.54 -32.44
N TYR A 165 7.76 13.91 -31.20
CA TYR A 165 7.68 15.30 -30.74
C TYR A 165 8.66 15.49 -29.59
N THR A 166 9.42 16.57 -29.63
CA THR A 166 10.14 17.05 -28.45
C THR A 166 9.13 17.78 -27.57
N VAL A 167 9.02 17.36 -26.31
CA VAL A 167 8.19 18.02 -25.30
C VAL A 167 9.11 18.56 -24.20
N GLU A 168 8.85 19.80 -23.77
CA GLU A 168 9.60 20.44 -22.70
C GLU A 168 8.80 20.31 -21.40
N ILE A 169 9.37 19.57 -20.45
CA ILE A 169 8.80 19.35 -19.13
C ILE A 169 9.40 20.37 -18.17
N LEU A 170 8.54 21.21 -17.59
CA LEU A 170 8.92 22.23 -16.63
C LEU A 170 8.50 21.77 -15.23
N ALA A 171 9.48 21.63 -14.35
CA ALA A 171 9.29 21.47 -12.92
C ALA A 171 9.47 22.83 -12.23
N GLU A 172 8.52 23.20 -11.37
CA GLU A 172 8.50 24.45 -10.61
C GLU A 172 8.25 24.11 -9.14
N ASP A 173 9.15 24.59 -8.28
CA ASP A 173 9.05 24.43 -6.83
C ASP A 173 8.10 25.46 -6.20
N ALA A 174 7.92 25.42 -4.88
CA ALA A 174 7.00 26.33 -4.18
C ALA A 174 7.50 27.79 -4.13
N SER A 175 8.79 28.02 -4.33
CA SER A 175 9.44 29.32 -4.31
C SER A 175 9.60 29.95 -5.70
N GLY A 176 9.19 29.23 -6.75
CA GLY A 176 9.18 29.65 -8.14
C GLY A 176 10.47 29.37 -8.90
N ASN A 177 11.39 28.56 -8.35
CA ASN A 177 12.56 28.11 -9.08
C ASN A 177 12.16 27.01 -10.06
N GLN A 178 12.78 27.02 -11.25
CA GLN A 178 12.33 26.22 -12.38
C GLN A 178 13.47 25.43 -13.02
N THR A 179 13.16 24.17 -13.38
CA THR A 179 14.01 23.31 -14.21
C THR A 179 13.21 22.85 -15.43
N VAL A 180 13.81 22.93 -16.61
CA VAL A 180 13.20 22.46 -17.87
C VAL A 180 14.05 21.35 -18.47
N LYS A 181 13.41 20.27 -18.91
CA LYS A 181 14.03 19.13 -19.57
C LYS A 181 13.25 18.70 -20.80
N ASP A 182 13.98 18.30 -21.84
CA ASP A 182 13.40 17.75 -23.07
C ASP A 182 13.17 16.25 -22.91
N ALA A 183 12.02 15.78 -23.36
CA ALA A 183 11.71 14.37 -23.56
C ALA A 183 11.12 14.13 -24.96
N VAL A 184 11.15 12.89 -25.43
CA VAL A 184 10.54 12.51 -26.71
C VAL A 184 9.19 11.84 -26.46
N LEU A 185 8.14 12.44 -27.00
CA LEU A 185 6.84 11.81 -27.19
C LEU A 185 6.81 11.13 -28.57
N THR A 186 6.54 9.83 -28.58
CA THR A 186 6.30 9.06 -29.81
C THR A 186 4.82 8.70 -29.91
N ARG A 187 4.12 9.26 -30.88
CA ARG A 187 2.71 8.95 -31.21
C ARG A 187 2.67 7.98 -32.38
N LYS A 188 2.00 6.85 -32.21
CA LYS A 188 1.84 5.82 -33.25
C LYS A 188 0.42 5.32 -33.27
N LYS A 189 -0.05 4.88 -34.44
CA LYS A 189 -1.28 4.13 -34.51
C LYS A 189 -1.06 2.73 -33.92
N ASP A 190 -1.81 2.43 -32.89
CA ASP A 190 -1.90 1.07 -32.36
C ASP A 190 -2.77 0.21 -33.31
N THR A 191 -2.25 -0.98 -33.61
CA THR A 191 -2.88 -2.00 -34.46
C THR A 191 -2.75 -3.40 -33.88
N GLN A 192 -2.11 -3.51 -32.72
CA GLN A 192 -1.91 -4.76 -32.03
C GLN A 192 -3.17 -5.02 -31.20
N LYS A 193 -3.62 -6.27 -31.19
CA LYS A 193 -4.78 -6.66 -30.38
C LYS A 193 -4.31 -7.06 -28.98
N PRO A 194 -5.16 -6.90 -27.96
CA PRO A 194 -4.90 -7.43 -26.63
C PRO A 194 -4.69 -8.95 -26.65
N GLU A 195 -3.91 -9.45 -25.70
CA GLU A 195 -3.69 -10.87 -25.47
C GLU A 195 -4.50 -11.35 -24.27
N ILE A 196 -5.35 -12.37 -24.48
CA ILE A 196 -6.10 -13.03 -23.41
C ILE A 196 -5.38 -14.34 -23.03
N GLN A 197 -5.09 -14.51 -21.75
CA GLN A 197 -4.46 -15.72 -21.20
C GLN A 197 -5.35 -16.36 -20.13
N GLY A 198 -5.15 -17.66 -19.86
CA GLY A 198 -5.84 -18.39 -18.80
C GLY A 198 -7.17 -19.07 -19.20
N VAL A 199 -7.62 -18.89 -20.44
CA VAL A 199 -8.84 -19.54 -20.93
C VAL A 199 -8.52 -20.93 -21.48
N GLN A 200 -9.06 -21.97 -20.84
CA GLN A 200 -8.89 -23.37 -21.25
C GLN A 200 -10.23 -24.10 -21.25
N ASP A 201 -10.41 -25.05 -22.17
CA ASP A 201 -11.59 -25.91 -22.22
C ASP A 201 -11.79 -26.64 -20.88
N LEU A 202 -13.05 -26.76 -20.45
CA LEU A 202 -13.39 -27.24 -19.12
C LEU A 202 -14.41 -28.38 -19.19
N THR A 203 -14.25 -29.38 -18.34
CA THR A 203 -15.28 -30.39 -18.08
C THR A 203 -15.72 -30.31 -16.62
N VAL A 204 -17.02 -30.17 -16.38
CA VAL A 204 -17.61 -30.05 -15.05
C VAL A 204 -18.80 -30.96 -14.85
N LYS A 205 -19.09 -31.31 -13.60
CA LYS A 205 -20.33 -31.98 -13.24
C LYS A 205 -21.51 -31.00 -13.23
N GLN A 206 -22.67 -31.49 -13.65
CA GLN A 206 -23.94 -30.82 -13.56
C GLN A 206 -24.15 -30.23 -12.17
N GLY A 207 -24.53 -28.95 -12.13
CA GLY A 207 -24.77 -28.20 -10.91
C GLY A 207 -23.57 -27.47 -10.32
N LYS A 208 -22.38 -27.63 -10.89
CA LYS A 208 -21.19 -26.92 -10.43
C LYS A 208 -21.34 -25.41 -10.69
N VAL A 209 -20.86 -24.61 -9.74
CA VAL A 209 -20.79 -23.15 -9.87
C VAL A 209 -19.42 -22.79 -10.44
N LEU A 210 -19.37 -21.90 -11.44
CA LEU A 210 -18.15 -21.43 -12.08
C LEU A 210 -18.09 -19.90 -12.09
N ASP A 211 -16.92 -19.36 -11.78
CA ASP A 211 -16.56 -17.98 -12.08
C ASP A 211 -15.76 -17.95 -13.39
N PHE A 212 -16.38 -17.50 -14.47
CA PHE A 212 -15.73 -17.44 -15.78
C PHE A 212 -14.58 -16.43 -15.86
N SER A 213 -14.47 -15.49 -14.91
CA SER A 213 -13.35 -14.56 -14.85
C SER A 213 -12.11 -15.16 -14.18
N GLN A 214 -12.24 -16.34 -13.55
CA GLN A 214 -11.19 -16.94 -12.76
C GLN A 214 -9.99 -17.35 -13.62
N GLY A 215 -8.79 -16.89 -13.22
CA GLY A 215 -7.53 -17.19 -13.89
C GLY A 215 -7.32 -16.48 -15.23
N VAL A 216 -8.25 -15.62 -15.66
CA VAL A 216 -8.15 -14.93 -16.96
C VAL A 216 -7.44 -13.59 -16.79
N THR A 217 -6.43 -13.34 -17.62
CA THR A 217 -5.69 -12.08 -17.66
C THR A 217 -5.67 -11.51 -19.07
N VAL A 218 -5.70 -10.18 -19.16
CA VAL A 218 -5.62 -9.45 -20.43
C VAL A 218 -4.46 -8.46 -20.36
N THR A 219 -3.63 -8.46 -21.38
CA THR A 219 -2.49 -7.55 -21.51
C THR A 219 -2.43 -6.97 -22.91
N ASP A 220 -1.85 -5.77 -23.05
CA ASP A 220 -1.65 -5.10 -24.32
C ASP A 220 -0.32 -4.31 -24.29
N ASP A 221 0.23 -3.93 -25.45
CA ASP A 221 1.51 -3.24 -25.53
C ASP A 221 1.41 -1.72 -25.33
N MET A 222 0.28 -1.09 -25.66
CA MET A 222 0.07 0.36 -25.53
C MET A 222 -1.09 0.75 -24.62
N ASP A 223 -1.97 -0.19 -24.26
CA ASP A 223 -3.02 0.01 -23.26
C ASP A 223 -2.70 -0.72 -21.94
N PRO A 224 -2.40 0.01 -20.84
CA PRO A 224 -2.11 -0.60 -19.55
C PRO A 224 -3.36 -1.16 -18.86
N SER A 225 -4.57 -0.92 -19.37
CA SER A 225 -5.81 -1.41 -18.77
C SER A 225 -6.87 -1.77 -19.82
N PRO A 226 -6.62 -2.80 -20.66
CA PRO A 226 -7.59 -3.26 -21.64
C PRO A 226 -8.86 -3.77 -20.96
N SER A 227 -10.00 -3.61 -21.62
CA SER A 227 -11.29 -4.11 -21.13
C SER A 227 -11.48 -5.59 -21.45
N LEU A 228 -12.22 -6.31 -20.60
CA LEU A 228 -12.61 -7.72 -20.80
C LEU A 228 -14.12 -7.88 -20.56
N GLU A 229 -14.81 -8.39 -21.57
CA GLU A 229 -16.22 -8.79 -21.51
C GLU A 229 -16.34 -10.32 -21.67
N ILE A 230 -17.21 -10.94 -20.88
CA ILE A 230 -17.41 -12.40 -20.88
C ILE A 230 -18.89 -12.68 -21.13
N HIS A 231 -19.18 -13.37 -22.24
CA HIS A 231 -20.51 -13.81 -22.63
C HIS A 231 -20.68 -15.30 -22.32
N SER A 232 -21.37 -15.60 -21.22
CA SER A 232 -21.64 -16.97 -20.74
C SER A 232 -23.12 -17.23 -20.48
N GLU A 233 -24.02 -16.35 -20.91
CA GLU A 233 -25.46 -16.41 -20.69
C GLU A 233 -26.14 -17.68 -21.24
N ASN A 234 -25.51 -18.34 -22.22
CA ASN A 234 -26.01 -19.58 -22.81
C ASN A 234 -25.46 -20.83 -22.11
N VAL A 235 -24.56 -20.68 -21.13
CA VAL A 235 -23.99 -21.81 -20.39
C VAL A 235 -24.92 -22.22 -19.25
N ASP A 236 -25.69 -23.29 -19.46
CA ASP A 236 -26.54 -23.87 -18.42
C ASP A 236 -25.81 -25.03 -17.71
N LEU A 237 -25.20 -24.72 -16.57
CA LEU A 237 -24.49 -25.71 -15.75
C LEU A 237 -25.43 -26.72 -15.08
N ALA A 238 -26.75 -26.49 -15.08
CA ALA A 238 -27.74 -27.42 -14.55
C ALA A 238 -28.21 -28.46 -15.58
N VAL A 239 -27.79 -28.37 -16.84
CA VAL A 239 -28.19 -29.29 -17.91
C VAL A 239 -26.94 -29.90 -18.57
N PRO A 240 -26.79 -31.24 -18.61
CA PRO A 240 -25.66 -31.87 -19.27
C PRO A 240 -25.62 -31.54 -20.77
N GLY A 241 -24.44 -31.22 -21.29
CA GLY A 241 -24.28 -30.76 -22.66
C GLY A 241 -22.93 -30.10 -22.92
N SER A 242 -22.77 -29.58 -24.13
CA SER A 242 -21.61 -28.78 -24.51
C SER A 242 -22.05 -27.33 -24.73
N TYR A 243 -21.35 -26.41 -24.10
CA TYR A 243 -21.61 -24.98 -24.12
C TYR A 243 -20.35 -24.22 -24.51
N GLN A 244 -20.53 -22.95 -24.85
CA GLN A 244 -19.44 -22.04 -25.16
C GLN A 244 -19.60 -20.75 -24.36
N ALA A 245 -18.50 -20.30 -23.76
CA ALA A 245 -18.36 -18.95 -23.24
C ALA A 245 -17.39 -18.18 -24.14
N VAL A 246 -17.72 -16.92 -24.42
CA VAL A 246 -16.93 -16.06 -25.31
C VAL A 246 -16.30 -14.94 -24.50
N TYR A 247 -14.98 -14.80 -24.63
CA TYR A 247 -14.17 -13.78 -23.97
C TYR A 247 -13.76 -12.75 -25.01
N THR A 248 -14.14 -11.50 -24.80
CA THR A 248 -13.83 -10.38 -25.69
C THR A 248 -12.95 -9.38 -24.95
N ALA A 249 -11.71 -9.22 -25.39
CA ALA A 249 -10.82 -8.18 -24.89
C ALA A 249 -10.72 -7.03 -25.89
N LYS A 250 -10.71 -5.79 -25.40
CA LYS A 250 -10.63 -4.60 -26.24
C LYS A 250 -9.75 -3.52 -25.60
N ASP A 251 -8.80 -3.00 -26.37
CA ASP A 251 -7.98 -1.85 -25.98
C ASP A 251 -8.71 -0.50 -26.24
N ARG A 252 -8.15 0.58 -25.73
CA ARG A 252 -8.65 1.96 -25.95
C ARG A 252 -8.57 2.44 -27.40
N SER A 253 -7.68 1.88 -28.21
CA SER A 253 -7.57 2.14 -29.65
C SER A 253 -8.64 1.42 -30.48
N GLY A 254 -9.35 0.49 -29.86
CA GLY A 254 -10.45 -0.28 -30.42
C GLY A 254 -10.05 -1.60 -31.07
N ASN A 255 -8.80 -2.06 -30.96
CA ASN A 255 -8.47 -3.42 -31.39
C ASN A 255 -9.05 -4.43 -30.41
N GLN A 256 -9.36 -5.63 -30.91
CA GLN A 256 -10.14 -6.62 -30.17
C GLN A 256 -9.57 -8.02 -30.39
N GLU A 257 -9.59 -8.82 -29.33
CA GLU A 257 -9.37 -10.27 -29.39
C GLU A 257 -10.59 -11.02 -28.84
N GLU A 258 -10.91 -12.15 -29.47
CA GLU A 258 -11.99 -13.04 -29.03
C GLU A 258 -11.47 -14.47 -28.84
N ILE A 259 -11.70 -15.06 -27.66
CA ILE A 259 -11.43 -16.46 -27.36
C ILE A 259 -12.73 -17.17 -26.97
N VAL A 260 -12.93 -18.37 -27.54
CA VAL A 260 -14.05 -19.25 -27.19
C VAL A 260 -13.56 -20.37 -26.27
N GLN A 261 -14.18 -20.49 -25.11
CA GLN A 261 -13.98 -21.61 -24.19
C GLN A 261 -15.07 -22.66 -24.41
N ASN A 262 -14.70 -23.91 -24.68
CA ASN A 262 -15.66 -25.01 -24.71
C ASN A 262 -15.84 -25.60 -23.31
N ILE A 263 -17.09 -25.74 -22.89
CA ILE A 263 -17.47 -26.24 -21.57
C ILE A 263 -18.32 -27.49 -21.76
N THR A 264 -17.86 -28.61 -21.20
CA THR A 264 -18.62 -29.86 -21.18
C THR A 264 -19.22 -30.08 -19.80
N VAL A 265 -20.55 -30.07 -19.71
CA VAL A 265 -21.30 -30.39 -18.50
C VAL A 265 -21.67 -31.86 -18.54
N GLU A 266 -21.06 -32.67 -17.69
CA GLU A 266 -21.38 -34.08 -17.52
C GLU A 266 -22.51 -34.26 -16.53
N ALA A 267 -23.39 -35.25 -16.78
CA ALA A 267 -24.45 -35.60 -15.85
C ALA A 267 -23.87 -35.93 -14.47
N ASN A 268 -24.49 -35.34 -13.43
CA ASN A 268 -24.23 -35.69 -12.05
C ASN A 268 -25.40 -36.52 -11.54
N PRO A 269 -25.23 -37.83 -11.28
CA PRO A 269 -26.30 -38.68 -10.76
C PRO A 269 -26.94 -38.13 -9.48
N GLU A 270 -26.20 -37.36 -8.68
CA GLU A 270 -26.67 -36.75 -7.43
C GLU A 270 -27.58 -35.54 -7.65
N TRP A 271 -27.61 -34.96 -8.85
CA TRP A 271 -28.26 -33.67 -9.11
C TRP A 271 -29.77 -33.68 -8.86
N ASP A 272 -30.44 -34.76 -9.26
CA ASP A 272 -31.88 -34.91 -9.06
C ASP A 272 -32.26 -35.59 -7.74
N GLU A 273 -31.27 -36.07 -6.99
CA GLU A 273 -31.50 -36.65 -5.67
C GLU A 273 -31.73 -35.57 -4.60
N LYS A 274 -32.59 -35.87 -3.64
CA LYS A 274 -32.69 -35.10 -2.39
C LYS A 274 -31.57 -35.54 -1.46
N ILE A 275 -30.59 -34.69 -1.19
CA ILE A 275 -29.41 -35.04 -0.38
C ILE A 275 -29.23 -34.05 0.76
N VAL A 276 -29.00 -34.59 1.96
CA VAL A 276 -28.51 -33.85 3.13
C VAL A 276 -27.04 -34.22 3.35
N TYR A 277 -26.19 -33.20 3.40
CA TYR A 277 -24.82 -33.27 3.87
C TYR A 277 -24.81 -32.75 5.32
N LEU A 278 -24.67 -33.67 6.27
CA LEU A 278 -24.44 -33.33 7.68
C LEU A 278 -22.97 -32.92 7.82
N THR A 279 -22.71 -31.67 8.17
CA THR A 279 -21.34 -31.17 8.31
C THR A 279 -21.05 -30.70 9.72
N PHE A 280 -19.86 -31.01 10.22
CA PHE A 280 -19.42 -30.74 11.59
C PHE A 280 -18.07 -30.03 11.58
N ASP A 281 -18.03 -28.83 12.13
CA ASP A 281 -16.82 -28.01 12.22
C ASP A 281 -16.19 -28.08 13.61
N ASP A 282 -14.90 -27.73 13.68
CA ASP A 282 -14.07 -27.51 14.87
C ASP A 282 -13.59 -28.74 15.65
N GLY A 283 -14.09 -29.94 15.33
CA GLY A 283 -13.59 -31.19 15.90
C GLY A 283 -12.13 -31.50 15.55
N PRO A 284 -11.56 -32.59 16.12
CA PRO A 284 -12.23 -33.61 16.92
C PRO A 284 -12.36 -33.28 18.42
N SER A 285 -13.39 -33.84 19.06
CA SER A 285 -13.72 -33.71 20.49
C SER A 285 -14.36 -35.01 21.04
N ASP A 286 -14.80 -35.03 22.31
CA ASP A 286 -15.55 -36.20 22.83
C ASP A 286 -16.92 -36.33 22.14
N ASN A 287 -17.46 -35.23 21.62
CA ASN A 287 -18.71 -35.24 20.87
C ASN A 287 -18.55 -35.87 19.49
N THR A 288 -17.37 -35.78 18.85
CA THR A 288 -17.10 -36.47 17.58
C THR A 288 -17.41 -37.97 17.68
N LYS A 289 -16.97 -38.63 18.77
CA LYS A 289 -17.23 -40.06 18.95
C LYS A 289 -18.73 -40.36 19.08
N LYS A 290 -19.45 -39.58 19.89
CA LYS A 290 -20.91 -39.74 20.07
C LYS A 290 -21.66 -39.52 18.75
N ILE A 291 -21.23 -38.54 17.95
CA ILE A 291 -21.80 -38.26 16.63
C ILE A 291 -21.55 -39.45 15.69
N LEU A 292 -20.31 -39.95 15.60
CA LEU A 292 -19.99 -41.12 14.77
C LEU A 292 -20.86 -42.34 15.14
N ASP A 293 -21.09 -42.58 16.43
CA ASP A 293 -21.95 -43.68 16.90
C ASP A 293 -23.42 -43.49 16.44
N ILE A 294 -23.94 -42.26 16.46
CA ILE A 294 -25.26 -41.92 15.91
C ILE A 294 -25.29 -42.12 14.39
N LEU A 295 -24.30 -41.61 13.66
CA LEU A 295 -24.26 -41.74 12.20
C LEU A 295 -24.23 -43.22 11.78
N GLU A 296 -23.48 -44.05 12.49
CA GLU A 296 -23.44 -45.51 12.30
C GLU A 296 -24.80 -46.17 12.61
N GLN A 297 -25.42 -45.84 13.75
CA GLN A 297 -26.75 -46.35 14.12
C GLN A 297 -27.79 -46.05 13.04
N TYR A 298 -27.75 -44.84 12.48
CA TYR A 298 -28.67 -44.41 11.43
C TYR A 298 -28.22 -44.84 10.02
N LYS A 299 -27.02 -45.41 9.87
CA LYS A 299 -26.41 -45.78 8.57
C LYS A 299 -26.32 -44.60 7.59
N VAL A 300 -25.94 -43.44 8.10
CA VAL A 300 -25.76 -42.20 7.32
C VAL A 300 -24.30 -41.80 7.28
N LYS A 301 -23.93 -41.01 6.27
CA LYS A 301 -22.61 -40.38 6.20
C LYS A 301 -22.69 -38.91 6.61
N GLY A 302 -21.52 -38.34 6.89
CA GLY A 302 -21.34 -36.97 7.34
C GLY A 302 -19.96 -36.48 6.89
N THR A 303 -19.72 -35.19 7.05
CA THR A 303 -18.44 -34.54 6.73
C THR A 303 -17.92 -33.82 7.96
N PHE A 304 -16.64 -33.99 8.27
CA PHE A 304 -16.00 -33.35 9.42
C PHE A 304 -14.93 -32.39 8.91
N PHE A 305 -15.14 -31.07 9.10
CA PHE A 305 -14.13 -30.04 8.82
C PHE A 305 -13.27 -29.88 10.08
N VAL A 306 -12.13 -30.56 10.08
CA VAL A 306 -11.32 -30.76 11.29
C VAL A 306 -10.31 -29.64 11.53
N THR A 307 -9.92 -29.48 12.79
CA THR A 307 -8.86 -28.55 13.23
C THR A 307 -7.65 -29.25 13.84
N GLY A 308 -6.52 -28.54 13.91
CA GLY A 308 -5.29 -28.98 14.58
C GLY A 308 -5.27 -28.80 16.10
N ASN A 309 -6.35 -28.28 16.69
CA ASN A 309 -6.37 -27.88 18.11
C ASN A 309 -6.42 -29.05 19.11
N ASN A 310 -6.83 -30.25 18.68
CA ASN A 310 -6.99 -31.40 19.58
C ASN A 310 -6.32 -32.68 19.08
N GLN A 311 -5.01 -32.63 18.85
CA GLN A 311 -4.24 -33.74 18.27
C GLN A 311 -4.31 -35.05 19.05
N LYS A 312 -4.57 -34.99 20.36
CA LYS A 312 -4.79 -36.17 21.22
C LYS A 312 -6.01 -37.00 20.79
N LYS A 313 -6.92 -36.42 20.00
CA LYS A 313 -8.12 -37.07 19.47
C LYS A 313 -8.07 -37.27 17.95
N ASN A 314 -6.90 -37.15 17.32
CA ASN A 314 -6.74 -37.44 15.89
C ASN A 314 -7.17 -38.86 15.49
N ASP A 315 -7.16 -39.80 16.44
CA ASP A 315 -7.71 -41.15 16.27
C ASP A 315 -9.17 -41.14 15.82
N LEU A 316 -9.94 -40.11 16.21
CA LEU A 316 -11.35 -39.95 15.81
C LEU A 316 -11.47 -39.47 14.35
N ILE A 317 -10.48 -38.73 13.83
CA ILE A 317 -10.41 -38.38 12.41
C ILE A 317 -10.17 -39.64 11.59
N ARG A 318 -9.22 -40.48 12.01
CA ARG A 318 -8.97 -41.79 11.39
C ARG A 318 -10.23 -42.67 11.44
N LEU A 319 -10.88 -42.76 12.60
CA LEU A 319 -12.10 -43.55 12.77
C LEU A 319 -13.24 -43.05 11.86
N ALA A 320 -13.41 -41.73 11.73
CA ALA A 320 -14.40 -41.14 10.83
C ALA A 320 -14.10 -41.52 9.37
N TYR A 321 -12.85 -41.40 8.95
CA TYR A 321 -12.40 -41.78 7.62
C TYR A 321 -12.61 -43.28 7.33
N GLU A 322 -12.17 -44.17 8.22
CA GLU A 322 -12.34 -45.64 8.09
C GLU A 322 -13.82 -46.05 8.04
N LYS A 323 -14.71 -45.31 8.70
CA LYS A 323 -16.16 -45.49 8.62
C LYS A 323 -16.77 -44.89 7.35
N GLY A 324 -15.98 -44.30 6.45
CA GLY A 324 -16.42 -43.74 5.17
C GLY A 324 -17.14 -42.40 5.30
N HIS A 325 -16.82 -41.61 6.33
CA HIS A 325 -17.20 -40.20 6.40
C HIS A 325 -16.18 -39.35 5.64
N SER A 326 -16.60 -38.21 5.12
CA SER A 326 -15.70 -37.28 4.46
C SER A 326 -14.93 -36.46 5.48
N ILE A 327 -13.64 -36.26 5.24
CA ILE A 327 -12.79 -35.38 6.06
C ILE A 327 -12.49 -34.13 5.23
N GLY A 328 -12.84 -32.96 5.75
CA GLY A 328 -12.51 -31.66 5.20
C GLY A 328 -11.54 -30.91 6.10
N LEU A 329 -10.88 -29.89 5.54
CA LEU A 329 -9.93 -29.04 6.25
C LEU A 329 -10.64 -27.77 6.71
N HIS A 330 -10.61 -27.47 8.01
CA HIS A 330 -11.06 -26.18 8.51
C HIS A 330 -9.90 -25.20 8.59
N THR A 331 -8.98 -25.44 9.54
CA THR A 331 -7.68 -24.76 9.76
C THR A 331 -6.87 -25.56 10.77
N TYR A 332 -5.56 -25.39 10.82
CA TYR A 332 -4.74 -26.02 11.85
C TYR A 332 -4.91 -25.31 13.20
N THR A 333 -4.77 -23.99 13.23
CA THR A 333 -4.82 -23.20 14.48
C THR A 333 -6.23 -22.78 14.90
N HIS A 334 -7.13 -22.58 13.93
CA HIS A 334 -8.45 -21.95 14.13
C HIS A 334 -8.36 -20.58 14.85
N ASP A 335 -7.23 -19.87 14.71
CA ASP A 335 -7.05 -18.52 15.22
C ASP A 335 -7.18 -17.51 14.07
N TYR A 336 -8.29 -16.77 14.06
CA TYR A 336 -8.57 -15.76 13.05
C TYR A 336 -7.45 -14.73 12.86
N ALA A 337 -6.75 -14.37 13.94
CA ALA A 337 -5.67 -13.38 13.86
C ALA A 337 -4.46 -13.91 13.10
N SER A 338 -4.11 -15.19 13.29
CA SER A 338 -3.00 -15.84 12.61
C SER A 338 -3.38 -16.23 11.18
N VAL A 339 -4.54 -16.86 11.01
CA VAL A 339 -5.03 -17.42 9.74
C VAL A 339 -5.28 -16.32 8.71
N TYR A 340 -5.90 -15.21 9.11
CA TYR A 340 -6.25 -14.12 8.18
C TYR A 340 -5.26 -12.94 8.20
N ALA A 341 -4.05 -13.12 8.73
CA ALA A 341 -3.01 -12.09 8.69
C ALA A 341 -2.47 -11.83 7.27
N SER A 342 -2.48 -12.84 6.39
CA SER A 342 -2.09 -12.75 4.99
C SER A 342 -2.57 -14.00 4.22
N GLU A 343 -2.48 -13.97 2.89
CA GLU A 343 -2.72 -15.15 2.06
C GLU A 343 -1.69 -16.27 2.32
N GLU A 344 -0.43 -15.90 2.51
CA GLU A 344 0.65 -16.84 2.86
C GLU A 344 0.36 -17.55 4.19
N ASN A 345 -0.07 -16.80 5.20
CA ASN A 345 -0.40 -17.37 6.50
C ASN A 345 -1.58 -18.35 6.41
N TYR A 346 -2.63 -18.00 5.65
CA TYR A 346 -3.74 -18.90 5.40
C TYR A 346 -3.28 -20.20 4.76
N PHE A 347 -2.48 -20.13 3.69
CA PHE A 347 -2.01 -21.33 2.99
C PHE A 347 -1.02 -22.16 3.81
N LYS A 348 -0.21 -21.53 4.65
CA LYS A 348 0.65 -22.24 5.60
C LYS A 348 -0.18 -23.03 6.61
N ASP A 349 -1.17 -22.40 7.23
CA ASP A 349 -2.08 -23.05 8.17
C ASP A 349 -2.88 -24.18 7.48
N LEU A 350 -3.35 -23.94 6.25
CA LEU A 350 -4.04 -24.94 5.42
C LEU A 350 -3.14 -26.14 5.09
N GLN A 351 -1.86 -25.90 4.81
CA GLN A 351 -0.89 -26.98 4.57
C GLN A 351 -0.66 -27.81 5.84
N GLU A 352 -0.52 -27.18 7.00
CA GLU A 352 -0.33 -27.89 8.28
C GLU A 352 -1.52 -28.81 8.62
N ILE A 353 -2.76 -28.36 8.42
CA ILE A 353 -3.96 -29.20 8.61
C ILE A 353 -4.04 -30.30 7.55
N SER A 354 -3.69 -30.01 6.29
CA SER A 354 -3.65 -31.00 5.21
C SER A 354 -2.65 -32.12 5.51
N ASP A 355 -1.43 -31.77 5.92
CA ASP A 355 -0.37 -32.73 6.26
C ASP A 355 -0.77 -33.59 7.46
N MET A 356 -1.40 -32.99 8.47
CA MET A 356 -1.89 -33.74 9.62
C MET A 356 -3.00 -34.73 9.21
N VAL A 357 -3.95 -34.32 8.38
CA VAL A 357 -5.03 -35.20 7.90
C VAL A 357 -4.46 -36.35 7.06
N GLU A 358 -3.52 -36.07 6.15
CA GLU A 358 -2.84 -37.09 5.34
C GLU A 358 -2.08 -38.08 6.23
N ASN A 359 -1.34 -37.60 7.23
CA ASN A 359 -0.62 -38.47 8.17
C ASN A 359 -1.55 -39.39 8.98
N VAL A 360 -2.78 -38.95 9.26
CA VAL A 360 -3.74 -39.70 10.07
C VAL A 360 -4.55 -40.69 9.25
N THR A 361 -4.94 -40.32 8.03
CA THR A 361 -5.88 -41.05 7.16
C THR A 361 -5.21 -41.78 5.99
N GLY A 362 -4.02 -41.34 5.59
CA GLY A 362 -3.32 -41.81 4.39
C GLY A 362 -3.74 -41.08 3.10
N GLU A 363 -4.69 -40.15 3.16
CA GLU A 363 -5.18 -39.41 1.99
C GLU A 363 -5.24 -37.89 2.24
N LYS A 364 -4.94 -37.11 1.20
CA LYS A 364 -5.14 -35.66 1.22
C LYS A 364 -6.61 -35.33 1.00
N SER A 365 -7.11 -34.34 1.73
CA SER A 365 -8.42 -33.76 1.47
C SER A 365 -8.32 -32.52 0.58
N CYS A 366 -9.21 -32.44 -0.40
CA CYS A 366 -9.41 -31.24 -1.22
C CYS A 366 -10.66 -30.45 -0.78
N LEU A 367 -11.33 -30.86 0.29
CA LEU A 367 -12.54 -30.19 0.79
C LEU A 367 -12.13 -29.21 1.87
N ILE A 368 -12.53 -27.95 1.76
CA ILE A 368 -12.23 -26.95 2.79
C ILE A 368 -13.48 -26.22 3.25
N ARG A 369 -13.42 -25.63 4.43
CA ARG A 369 -14.38 -24.61 4.87
C ARG A 369 -13.61 -23.52 5.58
N PHE A 370 -13.79 -22.28 5.15
CA PHE A 370 -13.14 -21.13 5.80
C PHE A 370 -13.68 -20.93 7.22
N PRO A 371 -12.85 -20.62 8.22
CA PRO A 371 -13.34 -20.16 9.52
C PRO A 371 -14.28 -18.97 9.38
N GLY A 372 -15.52 -19.12 9.84
CA GLY A 372 -16.59 -18.13 9.71
C GLY A 372 -17.26 -18.08 8.33
N GLY A 373 -16.92 -19.01 7.42
CA GLY A 373 -17.39 -19.06 6.04
C GLY A 373 -16.68 -18.07 5.11
N SER A 374 -16.87 -18.23 3.80
CA SER A 374 -16.35 -17.30 2.78
C SER A 374 -16.92 -15.88 2.94
N SER A 375 -18.10 -15.78 3.55
CA SER A 375 -18.81 -14.53 3.88
C SER A 375 -18.34 -13.84 5.16
N ASN A 376 -17.29 -14.34 5.84
CA ASN A 376 -16.86 -13.76 7.10
C ASN A 376 -16.38 -12.31 6.93
N THR A 377 -16.70 -11.47 7.90
CA THR A 377 -16.26 -10.05 7.94
C THR A 377 -15.09 -9.81 8.89
N ILE A 378 -14.76 -10.79 9.73
CA ILE A 378 -13.67 -10.70 10.71
C ILE A 378 -12.30 -10.60 10.03
N SER A 379 -12.12 -11.26 8.89
CA SER A 379 -10.90 -11.15 8.06
C SER A 379 -10.59 -9.71 7.64
N LYS A 380 -11.61 -8.86 7.45
CA LYS A 380 -11.45 -7.43 7.11
C LYS A 380 -10.72 -6.63 8.18
N LYS A 381 -10.78 -7.07 9.44
CA LYS A 381 -10.02 -6.46 10.56
C LYS A 381 -8.51 -6.61 10.36
N TYR A 382 -8.08 -7.65 9.65
CA TYR A 382 -6.67 -7.96 9.44
C TYR A 382 -6.22 -7.49 8.07
N VAL A 383 -6.90 -7.93 7.00
CA VAL A 383 -6.55 -7.59 5.62
C VAL A 383 -7.83 -7.40 4.78
N PRO A 384 -8.14 -6.16 4.35
CA PRO A 384 -9.22 -5.89 3.40
C PRO A 384 -9.03 -6.60 2.06
N GLY A 385 -10.10 -7.13 1.47
CA GLY A 385 -10.05 -7.85 0.19
C GLY A 385 -9.45 -9.24 0.27
N LEU A 386 -9.11 -9.74 1.47
CA LEU A 386 -8.43 -11.03 1.62
C LEU A 386 -9.32 -12.19 1.20
N MET A 387 -10.60 -12.21 1.59
CA MET A 387 -11.48 -13.33 1.24
C MET A 387 -11.73 -13.38 -0.25
N THR A 388 -11.86 -12.23 -0.91
CA THR A 388 -11.96 -12.13 -2.37
C THR A 388 -10.77 -12.79 -3.09
N ARG A 389 -9.55 -12.66 -2.54
CA ARG A 389 -8.37 -13.35 -3.08
C ARG A 389 -8.34 -14.82 -2.71
N LEU A 390 -8.61 -15.15 -1.44
CA LEU A 390 -8.54 -16.52 -0.94
C LEU A 390 -9.54 -17.46 -1.60
N THR A 391 -10.79 -17.06 -1.82
CA THR A 391 -11.79 -17.92 -2.46
C THR A 391 -11.39 -18.32 -3.88
N LYS A 392 -10.71 -17.42 -4.60
CA LYS A 392 -10.13 -17.71 -5.92
C LYS A 392 -8.90 -18.61 -5.81
N ALA A 393 -7.94 -18.23 -4.97
CA ALA A 393 -6.66 -18.91 -4.84
C ALA A 393 -6.80 -20.37 -4.37
N VAL A 394 -7.77 -20.69 -3.50
CA VAL A 394 -8.00 -22.08 -3.06
C VAL A 394 -8.51 -22.95 -4.20
N GLN A 395 -9.40 -22.41 -5.05
CA GLN A 395 -9.93 -23.13 -6.21
C GLN A 395 -8.85 -23.33 -7.28
N GLU A 396 -7.99 -22.33 -7.52
CA GLU A 396 -6.82 -22.46 -8.40
C GLU A 396 -5.84 -23.54 -7.94
N LYS A 397 -5.75 -23.77 -6.62
CA LYS A 397 -4.93 -24.84 -6.03
C LYS A 397 -5.64 -26.20 -5.98
N GLY A 398 -6.83 -26.32 -6.55
CA GLY A 398 -7.59 -27.57 -6.64
C GLY A 398 -8.43 -27.91 -5.40
N TYR A 399 -8.63 -26.96 -4.49
CA TYR A 399 -9.56 -27.14 -3.37
C TYR A 399 -10.98 -26.73 -3.76
N GLN A 400 -11.97 -27.41 -3.19
CA GLN A 400 -13.36 -26.98 -3.21
C GLN A 400 -13.75 -26.53 -1.80
N TYR A 401 -14.12 -25.26 -1.66
CA TYR A 401 -14.67 -24.76 -0.40
C TYR A 401 -16.18 -24.94 -0.35
N PHE A 402 -16.69 -25.21 0.86
CA PHE A 402 -18.11 -25.39 1.14
C PHE A 402 -18.52 -24.47 2.27
N ASP A 403 -19.44 -23.53 2.02
CA ASP A 403 -20.16 -22.87 3.10
C ASP A 403 -21.33 -23.78 3.54
N TRP A 404 -22.49 -23.21 3.86
CA TRP A 404 -23.70 -23.95 4.20
C TRP A 404 -24.92 -23.27 3.58
N ASN A 405 -26.05 -23.96 3.51
CA ASN A 405 -27.33 -23.33 3.15
C ASN A 405 -28.44 -23.63 4.16
N CYS A 406 -28.07 -24.27 5.27
CA CYS A 406 -28.90 -24.52 6.43
C CYS A 406 -28.00 -24.42 7.66
N ASP A 407 -28.27 -23.46 8.54
CA ASP A 407 -27.52 -23.25 9.78
C ASP A 407 -28.31 -23.83 10.94
N SER A 408 -27.72 -24.73 11.74
CA SER A 408 -28.36 -25.22 12.97
C SER A 408 -28.43 -24.16 14.07
N THR A 409 -27.64 -23.09 13.93
CA THR A 409 -27.42 -22.02 14.91
C THR A 409 -26.75 -22.49 16.20
N ASP A 410 -26.16 -23.69 16.23
CA ASP A 410 -25.48 -24.21 17.41
C ASP A 410 -24.25 -23.37 17.81
N ALA A 411 -23.66 -22.63 16.88
CA ALA A 411 -22.61 -21.64 17.13
C ALA A 411 -23.08 -20.36 17.82
N SER A 412 -24.40 -20.09 17.94
CA SER A 412 -24.90 -18.85 18.55
C SER A 412 -24.65 -18.75 20.06
N GLY A 413 -24.19 -19.83 20.69
CA GLY A 413 -23.83 -19.89 22.10
C GLY A 413 -23.47 -21.30 22.54
N ASN A 414 -23.15 -21.47 23.83
CA ASN A 414 -22.99 -22.81 24.42
C ASN A 414 -24.35 -23.31 24.91
N ASN A 415 -24.61 -24.61 24.78
CA ASN A 415 -25.86 -25.26 25.23
C ASN A 415 -27.15 -24.64 24.63
N VAL A 416 -27.12 -24.24 23.36
CA VAL A 416 -28.34 -23.81 22.65
C VAL A 416 -29.39 -24.93 22.75
N PRO A 417 -30.66 -24.63 23.10
CA PRO A 417 -31.70 -25.65 23.32
C PRO A 417 -31.86 -26.60 22.13
N GLU A 418 -31.99 -27.89 22.41
CA GLU A 418 -32.11 -28.95 21.40
C GLU A 418 -33.26 -28.68 20.42
N GLU A 419 -34.42 -28.24 20.91
CA GLU A 419 -35.60 -27.95 20.08
C GLU A 419 -35.33 -26.84 19.06
N LYS A 420 -34.54 -25.83 19.46
CA LYS A 420 -34.14 -24.75 18.54
C LYS A 420 -33.23 -25.32 17.45
N LEU A 421 -32.23 -26.10 17.84
CA LEU A 421 -31.29 -26.70 16.86
C LEU A 421 -32.03 -27.57 15.84
N VAL A 422 -32.98 -28.39 16.29
CA VAL A 422 -33.81 -29.20 15.40
C VAL A 422 -34.64 -28.32 14.47
N ALA A 423 -35.30 -27.28 14.98
CA ALA A 423 -36.13 -26.38 14.17
C ALA A 423 -35.31 -25.68 13.06
N GLU A 424 -34.15 -25.12 13.40
CA GLU A 424 -33.30 -24.41 12.45
C GLU A 424 -32.66 -25.37 11.44
N ALA A 425 -32.12 -26.50 11.91
CA ALA A 425 -31.50 -27.50 11.04
C ALA A 425 -32.51 -28.23 10.13
N THR A 426 -33.81 -28.15 10.40
CA THR A 426 -34.90 -28.74 9.58
C THR A 426 -35.72 -27.71 8.79
N SER A 427 -35.22 -26.47 8.71
CA SER A 427 -35.93 -25.36 8.05
C SER A 427 -35.84 -25.37 6.52
N SER A 428 -34.85 -26.07 5.94
CA SER A 428 -34.60 -26.04 4.51
C SER A 428 -35.45 -27.05 3.75
N CYS A 429 -35.93 -26.65 2.56
CA CYS A 429 -36.63 -27.51 1.62
C CYS A 429 -35.85 -27.71 0.30
N ALA A 430 -34.59 -27.27 0.24
CA ALA A 430 -33.75 -27.41 -0.95
C ALA A 430 -33.51 -28.88 -1.31
N LYS A 431 -33.23 -29.17 -2.59
CA LYS A 431 -32.85 -30.54 -3.02
C LYS A 431 -31.53 -30.97 -2.36
N HIS A 432 -30.54 -30.09 -2.35
CA HIS A 432 -29.24 -30.33 -1.70
C HIS A 432 -29.09 -29.40 -0.50
N ILE A 433 -28.91 -29.98 0.67
CA ILE A 433 -28.85 -29.26 1.94
C ILE A 433 -27.50 -29.54 2.59
N ASN A 434 -26.70 -28.50 2.80
CA ASN A 434 -25.50 -28.57 3.62
C ASN A 434 -25.80 -27.92 4.97
N ILE A 435 -25.88 -28.75 6.01
CA ILE A 435 -26.22 -28.33 7.37
C ILE A 435 -24.95 -28.05 8.15
N LEU A 436 -24.77 -26.81 8.61
CA LEU A 436 -23.69 -26.42 9.52
C LEU A 436 -24.05 -26.81 10.97
N MET A 437 -23.17 -27.60 11.57
CA MET A 437 -23.15 -27.95 12.98
C MET A 437 -21.70 -27.98 13.46
N HIS A 438 -21.49 -28.09 14.77
CA HIS A 438 -20.17 -28.15 15.39
C HIS A 438 -20.09 -29.35 16.33
N ASP A 439 -18.95 -30.04 16.31
CA ASP A 439 -18.69 -31.18 17.18
C ASP A 439 -17.67 -30.88 18.27
N THR A 440 -17.51 -29.63 18.70
CA THR A 440 -16.69 -29.27 19.87
C THR A 440 -17.26 -29.80 21.18
N ASP A 441 -16.44 -29.86 22.24
CA ASP A 441 -16.86 -30.37 23.56
C ASP A 441 -18.04 -29.56 24.16
N ALA A 442 -18.22 -28.29 23.76
CA ALA A 442 -19.32 -27.43 24.24
C ALA A 442 -20.68 -27.68 23.55
N LYS A 443 -20.75 -28.60 22.57
CA LYS A 443 -21.91 -28.80 21.68
C LYS A 443 -22.66 -30.10 21.95
N ASP A 444 -22.82 -30.47 23.22
CA ASP A 444 -23.61 -31.66 23.62
C ASP A 444 -25.07 -31.61 23.11
N THR A 445 -25.65 -30.42 22.95
CA THR A 445 -27.02 -30.29 22.43
C THR A 445 -27.11 -30.61 20.93
N THR A 446 -26.04 -30.40 20.16
CA THR A 446 -25.94 -30.85 18.76
C THR A 446 -26.01 -32.38 18.68
N VAL A 447 -25.29 -33.08 19.55
CA VAL A 447 -25.34 -34.55 19.66
C VAL A 447 -26.77 -35.04 19.93
N LYS A 448 -27.50 -34.36 20.82
CA LYS A 448 -28.89 -34.71 21.18
C LYS A 448 -29.89 -34.42 20.05
N ALA A 449 -29.69 -33.34 19.29
CA ALA A 449 -30.56 -32.94 18.20
C ALA A 449 -30.43 -33.83 16.95
N LEU A 450 -29.22 -34.37 16.71
CA LEU A 450 -28.86 -35.08 15.48
C LEU A 450 -29.83 -36.21 15.08
N PRO A 451 -30.28 -37.11 15.98
CA PRO A 451 -31.27 -38.14 15.64
C PRO A 451 -32.57 -37.58 15.05
N LYS A 452 -33.12 -36.51 15.63
CA LYS A 452 -34.38 -35.88 15.17
C LYS A 452 -34.21 -35.23 13.79
N ILE A 453 -33.05 -34.63 13.53
CA ILE A 453 -32.71 -34.05 12.22
C ILE A 453 -32.65 -35.14 11.16
N ILE A 454 -31.96 -36.26 11.45
CA ILE A 454 -31.86 -37.39 10.51
C ILE A 454 -33.24 -37.97 10.23
N GLU A 455 -34.06 -38.21 11.27
CA GLU A 455 -35.41 -38.74 11.11
C GLU A 455 -36.31 -37.82 10.28
N HIS A 456 -36.22 -36.50 10.47
CA HIS A 456 -37.00 -35.51 9.73
C HIS A 456 -36.73 -35.61 8.22
N TYR A 457 -35.49 -35.43 7.80
CA TYR A 457 -35.17 -35.44 6.37
C TYR A 457 -35.31 -36.82 5.74
N ARG A 458 -35.08 -37.91 6.49
CA ARG A 458 -35.38 -39.26 6.02
C ARG A 458 -36.86 -39.44 5.70
N LYS A 459 -37.78 -38.93 6.53
CA LYS A 459 -39.23 -38.97 6.26
C LYS A 459 -39.60 -38.20 4.99
N LEU A 460 -38.82 -37.18 4.64
CA LEU A 460 -38.99 -36.38 3.41
C LEU A 460 -38.29 -36.98 2.17
N GLY A 461 -37.66 -38.16 2.32
CA GLY A 461 -37.02 -38.90 1.23
C GLY A 461 -35.60 -38.46 0.91
N TYR A 462 -34.91 -37.76 1.81
CA TYR A 462 -33.51 -37.39 1.60
C TYR A 462 -32.56 -38.56 1.86
N ALA A 463 -31.57 -38.70 0.99
CA ALA A 463 -30.35 -39.46 1.24
C ALA A 463 -29.35 -38.63 2.07
N PHE A 464 -28.45 -39.31 2.78
CA PHE A 464 -27.40 -38.67 3.57
C PHE A 464 -26.03 -39.11 3.08
N LYS A 465 -25.25 -38.17 2.58
CA LYS A 465 -23.94 -38.43 1.95
C LYS A 465 -22.84 -37.58 2.60
N GLY A 466 -21.61 -38.04 2.48
CA GLY A 466 -20.43 -37.20 2.75
C GLY A 466 -20.17 -36.30 1.55
N LEU A 467 -19.60 -35.12 1.77
CA LEU A 467 -19.20 -34.23 0.69
C LEU A 467 -18.05 -34.85 -0.11
N THR A 468 -18.07 -34.62 -1.41
CA THR A 468 -16.97 -34.88 -2.35
C THR A 468 -16.64 -33.59 -3.07
N ILE A 469 -15.54 -33.55 -3.82
CA ILE A 469 -15.13 -32.36 -4.56
C ILE A 469 -16.18 -31.91 -5.60
N ASP A 470 -17.02 -32.83 -6.08
CA ASP A 470 -18.08 -32.59 -7.07
C ASP A 470 -19.48 -32.45 -6.44
N SER A 471 -19.59 -32.53 -5.11
CA SER A 471 -20.87 -32.31 -4.43
C SER A 471 -21.32 -30.86 -4.58
N TYR A 472 -22.63 -30.63 -4.48
CA TYR A 472 -23.18 -29.28 -4.48
C TYR A 472 -22.52 -28.43 -3.38
N ALA A 473 -21.86 -27.35 -3.79
CA ALA A 473 -21.16 -26.43 -2.90
C ALA A 473 -21.95 -25.13 -2.76
N PRO A 474 -22.67 -24.92 -1.65
CA PRO A 474 -23.23 -23.60 -1.38
C PRO A 474 -22.08 -22.63 -1.13
N HIS A 475 -22.03 -21.55 -1.91
CA HIS A 475 -21.11 -20.44 -1.74
C HIS A 475 -21.90 -19.22 -1.31
N HIS A 476 -21.54 -18.65 -0.16
CA HIS A 476 -22.08 -17.38 0.27
C HIS A 476 -21.49 -16.23 -0.55
N HIS A 477 -22.13 -15.06 -0.47
CA HIS A 477 -21.53 -13.83 -0.96
C HIS A 477 -20.30 -13.47 -0.11
N VAL A 478 -19.18 -13.21 -0.78
CA VAL A 478 -17.92 -12.82 -0.13
C VAL A 478 -18.01 -11.36 0.34
N ASN A 479 -17.82 -11.13 1.63
CA ASN A 479 -18.04 -9.81 2.27
C ASN A 479 -16.74 -9.05 2.61
N ASN A 480 -15.57 -9.58 2.24
CA ASN A 480 -14.26 -8.95 2.48
C ASN A 480 -13.41 -8.82 1.21
#